data_AF-A0A948AKD2-F1
#
_entry.id   AF-A0A948AKD2-F1
#
_cell.length_a   1.000
_cell.length_b   1.000
_cell.length_c   1.000
_cell.angle_alpha   90.00
_cell.angle_beta   90.00
_cell.angle_gamma   90.00
#
_symmetry.space_group_name_H-M   'P 1'
#
loop_
_entity.id
_entity.type
_entity.pdbx_description
1 polymer ?
#
loop_
_entity_poly.entity_id
_entity_poly.type
_entity_poly.pdbx_seq_one_letter_code
_entity_poly.pdbx_strand_id
1 'polypeptide(L)' 'RFIGQGEDEDRSVHETLNLAWDLLSMLPAEALIRVSEEELAKYHKGAV' A
#
# COMPACT_ATOMS: atom_id res chain seq x y z
N ARG A 1 8.92 0.60 8.56
CA ARG A 1 8.28 1.69 7.78
C ARG A 1 6.76 1.69 7.91
N PHE A 2 6.09 0.52 7.89
CA PHE A 2 4.64 0.49 8.17
C PHE A 2 4.34 0.48 9.67
N ILE A 3 4.88 -0.51 10.40
CA ILE A 3 4.64 -0.70 11.85
C ILE A 3 5.44 0.28 12.71
N GLY A 4 6.75 0.37 12.46
CA GLY A 4 7.60 1.31 13.19
C GLY A 4 7.23 2.76 12.84
N GLN A 5 6.72 3.46 13.85
CA GLN A 5 6.26 4.85 13.85
C GLN A 5 6.88 5.54 15.09
N GLY A 6 7.28 6.80 14.96
CA GLY A 6 7.84 7.56 16.09
C GLY A 6 6.82 7.82 17.20
N GLU A 7 7.29 8.09 18.43
CA GLU A 7 6.40 8.35 19.58
C GLU A 7 5.48 9.57 19.36
N ASP A 8 6.00 10.60 18.68
CA ASP A 8 5.27 11.83 18.35
C ASP A 8 4.80 11.89 16.89
N GLU A 9 4.96 10.80 16.14
CA GLU A 9 4.53 10.76 14.75
C GLU A 9 3.02 10.56 14.69
N ASP A 10 2.30 11.51 14.09
CA ASP A 10 0.87 11.41 13.83
C ASP A 10 0.64 11.30 12.31
N ARG A 11 0.30 10.09 11.86
CA ARG A 11 0.01 9.80 10.45
C ARG A 11 -1.49 9.80 10.24
N SER A 12 -1.93 10.54 9.23
CA SER A 12 -3.28 10.38 8.72
C SER A 12 -3.51 8.96 8.19
N VAL A 13 -4.78 8.57 8.11
CA VAL A 13 -5.17 7.29 7.48
C VAL A 13 -4.70 7.21 6.02
N HIS A 14 -4.68 8.33 5.29
CA HIS A 14 -4.24 8.38 3.90
C HIS A 14 -2.74 8.10 3.78
N GLU A 15 -1.91 8.66 4.66
CA GLU A 15 -0.48 8.37 4.70
C GLU A 15 -0.20 6.91 5.02
N THR A 16 -0.95 6.33 5.97
CA THR A 16 -0.85 4.92 6.31
C THR A 16 -1.21 4.03 5.13
N LEU A 17 -2.29 4.35 4.40
CA LEU A 17 -2.69 3.61 3.19
C LEU A 17 -1.68 3.74 2.06
N ASN A 18 -1.09 4.92 1.87
CA ASN A 18 -0.02 5.12 0.89
C ASN A 18 1.20 4.24 1.21
N LEU A 19 1.60 4.17 2.49
CA LEU A 19 2.69 3.29 2.92
C LEU A 19 2.35 1.80 2.75
N ALA A 20 1.09 1.41 2.95
CA ALA A 20 0.65 0.05 2.67
C ALA A 20 0.79 -0.27 1.18
N TRP A 21 0.33 0.60 0.29
CA TRP A 21 0.43 0.42 -1.16
C TRP A 21 1.86 0.44 -1.68
N ASP A 22 2.73 1.25 -1.09
CA ASP A 22 4.18 1.23 -1.37
C ASP A 22 4.79 -0.14 -1.09
N LEU A 23 4.36 -0.79 0.00
CA LEU A 23 4.85 -2.11 0.38
C LEU A 23 4.22 -3.22 -0.46
N LEU A 24 2.90 -3.17 -0.67
CA LEU A 24 2.18 -4.16 -1.47
C LEU A 24 2.67 -4.16 -2.92
N SER A 25 3.05 -3.01 -3.46
CA SER A 25 3.61 -2.88 -4.83
C SER A 25 4.99 -3.54 -5.00
N MET A 26 5.60 -4.07 -3.94
CA MET A 26 6.80 -4.92 -4.05
C MET A 26 6.46 -6.36 -4.44
N LEU A 27 5.20 -6.76 -4.26
CA LEU A 27 4.69 -8.06 -4.68
C LEU A 27 4.14 -7.96 -6.11
N PRO A 28 4.14 -9.05 -6.89
CA PRO A 28 3.42 -9.10 -8.16
C PRO A 28 1.91 -8.89 -7.95
N ALA A 29 1.23 -8.24 -8.89
CA ALA A 29 -0.19 -7.93 -8.78
C ALA A 29 -1.05 -9.20 -8.63
N GLU A 30 -0.66 -10.29 -9.29
CA GLU A 30 -1.31 -11.59 -9.22
C GLU A 30 -1.24 -12.25 -7.82
N ALA A 31 -0.30 -11.82 -6.97
CA ALA A 31 -0.22 -12.29 -5.59
C ALA A 31 -1.26 -11.60 -4.67
N LEU A 32 -1.81 -10.46 -5.08
CA LEU A 32 -2.74 -9.64 -4.31
C LEU A 32 -4.21 -10.08 -4.52
N ILE A 33 -4.49 -11.38 -4.35
CA ILE A 33 -5.78 -12.02 -4.66
C ILE A 33 -7.01 -11.50 -3.88
N ARG A 34 -6.80 -10.64 -2.88
CA ARG A 34 -7.86 -10.08 -2.02
C ARG A 34 -8.18 -8.61 -2.32
N VAL A 35 -7.49 -8.03 -3.30
CA VAL A 35 -7.67 -6.65 -3.74
C VAL A 35 -8.43 -6.67 -5.06
N SER A 36 -9.39 -5.76 -5.25
CA SER A 36 -10.14 -5.70 -6.50
C SER A 36 -9.27 -5.26 -7.68
N GLU A 37 -9.63 -5.65 -8.90
CA GLU A 37 -8.93 -5.20 -10.11
C GLU A 37 -8.93 -3.67 -10.24
N GLU A 38 -10.03 -3.01 -9.86
CA GLU A 38 -10.15 -1.55 -9.87
C GLU A 38 -9.17 -0.87 -8.91
N GLU A 39 -9.00 -1.42 -7.70
CA GLU A 39 -8.04 -0.90 -6.73
C GLU A 39 -6.59 -1.18 -7.13
N LEU A 40 -6.31 -2.36 -7.70
CA LEU A 40 -4.99 -2.69 -8.24
C LEU A 40 -4.61 -1.71 -9.36
N ALA A 41 -5.51 -1.47 -10.32
CA ALA A 41 -5.27 -0.52 -11.41
C ALA A 41 -5.03 0.91 -10.90
N LYS A 42 -5.66 1.30 -9.78
CA LYS A 42 -5.57 2.65 -9.22
C LYS A 42 -4.34 2.87 -8.35
N TYR A 43 -3.90 1.88 -7.59
CA TYR A 43 -2.92 2.07 -6.51
C TYR A 43 -1.67 1.19 -6.59
N HIS A 44 -1.66 0.12 -7.39
CA HIS A 44 -0.50 -0.76 -7.53
C HIS A 44 0.54 -0.15 -8.48
N LYS A 45 1.73 0.18 -7.97
CA LYS A 45 2.75 0.94 -8.73
C LYS A 45 3.47 0.14 -9.81
N GLY A 46 3.33 -1.19 -9.82
CA GLY A 46 3.95 -2.09 -10.80
C GLY A 46 2.96 -2.70 -11.80
N ALA A 47 1.70 -2.24 -11.82
CA ALA A 47 0.74 -2.70 -12.81
C ALA A 47 1.07 -2.06 -14.17
N VAL A 48 1.58 -2.87 -15.10
CA VAL A 48 1.75 -2.55 -16.53
C VAL A 48 0.86 -3.48 -17.33
#